data_AF-A0A840HL40-F1
#
_entry.id   AF-A0A840HL40-F1
#
_cell.length_a   1.000
_cell.length_b   1.000
_cell.length_c   1.000
_cell.angle_alpha   90.00
_cell.angle_beta   90.00
_cell.angle_gamma   90.00
#
_symmetry.space_group_name_H-M   'P 1'
#
loop_
_entity.id
_entity.type
_entity.pdbx_description
1 polymer ?
#
loop_
_entity_poly.entity_id
_entity_poly.type
_entity_poly.pdbx_seq_one_letter_code
_entity_poly.pdbx_strand_id
1 'polypeptide(L)'
;MSKPLTLGLYQALAAKTDRTRVQGSSLELPLLGLFGEVGSLLSEVKKKQRDTRSYLGYEASVLEEMGDVLWYLAVIADRAGLSLTEIVGGDRTGGGALFDDVSFASLQPQRALPLLAPTTAFERTLMRLAGRAGAIVGTYGNVLPDARPDDLKRDLASLFSELLEAANEAGVTLDHAASNNLEKTFDRWPIDRKYSALFDEDFPPEEQLPRNLTVEIFERVLNKGEAKERRYVIQRCNQVLIGDRLTDNAAEEDDYRFHDVFH
;
A
#
# COMPACT_ATOMS: atom_id res chain seq x y z
N MET A 1 17.90 -16.90 -14.87
CA MET A 1 17.90 -15.96 -13.74
C MET A 1 17.73 -14.57 -14.31
N SER A 2 16.68 -13.84 -13.91
CA SER A 2 16.53 -12.43 -14.31
C SER A 2 17.73 -11.65 -13.76
N LYS A 3 18.11 -10.57 -14.44
CA LYS A 3 19.14 -9.65 -13.97
C LYS A 3 18.67 -9.05 -12.63
N PRO A 4 19.52 -8.95 -11.59
CA PRO A 4 19.13 -8.37 -10.31
C PRO A 4 18.65 -6.92 -10.47
N LEU A 5 17.63 -6.54 -9.71
CA LEU A 5 16.98 -5.23 -9.84
C LEU A 5 17.89 -4.14 -9.25
N THR A 6 18.26 -3.17 -10.09
CA THR A 6 19.07 -2.01 -9.65
C THR A 6 18.21 -0.99 -8.92
N LEU A 7 18.80 -0.28 -7.94
CA LEU A 7 18.12 0.79 -7.20
C LEU A 7 17.55 1.86 -8.15
N GLY A 8 18.35 2.30 -9.13
CA GLY A 8 17.94 3.33 -10.10
C GLY A 8 16.77 2.87 -10.98
N LEU A 9 16.83 1.66 -11.54
CA LEU A 9 15.71 1.10 -12.33
C LEU A 9 14.43 0.99 -11.50
N TYR A 10 14.52 0.51 -10.26
CA TYR A 10 13.36 0.43 -9.37
C TYR A 10 12.74 1.80 -9.11
N GLN A 11 13.56 2.79 -8.72
CA GLN A 11 13.08 4.16 -8.46
C GLN A 11 12.39 4.75 -9.70
N ALA A 12 13.00 4.61 -10.88
CA ALA A 12 12.44 5.11 -12.13
C ALA A 12 11.10 4.45 -12.50
N LEU A 13 10.90 3.18 -12.13
CA LEU A 13 9.64 2.47 -12.35
C LEU A 13 8.59 2.84 -11.29
N ALA A 14 8.97 2.93 -10.01
CA ALA A 14 8.10 3.36 -8.92
C ALA A 14 7.56 4.79 -9.13
N ALA A 15 8.41 5.70 -9.62
CA ALA A 15 8.00 7.07 -9.94
C ALA A 15 6.89 7.13 -11.01
N LYS A 16 6.82 6.15 -11.93
CA LYS A 16 5.75 6.08 -12.95
C LYS A 16 4.40 5.67 -12.38
N THR A 17 4.38 5.01 -11.23
CA THR A 17 3.15 4.58 -10.55
C THR A 17 2.72 5.53 -9.43
N ASP A 18 3.47 6.62 -9.19
CA ASP A 18 3.15 7.65 -8.20
C ASP A 18 1.90 8.46 -8.58
N ARG A 19 0.77 8.14 -7.95
CA ARG A 19 -0.50 8.89 -8.07
C ARG A 19 -0.65 10.02 -7.09
N THR A 20 0.25 10.14 -6.11
CA THR A 20 0.17 11.22 -5.11
C THR A 20 0.57 12.57 -5.69
N ARG A 21 1.12 12.63 -6.93
CA ARG A 21 1.50 13.89 -7.62
C ARG A 21 0.29 14.69 -8.08
N VAL A 22 -0.87 14.03 -8.20
CA VAL A 22 -2.13 14.64 -8.66
C VAL A 22 -2.57 15.79 -7.75
N GLN A 23 -2.20 15.76 -6.47
CA GLN A 23 -2.54 16.79 -5.48
C GLN A 23 -1.44 17.86 -5.29
N GLY A 24 -0.35 17.81 -6.07
CA GLY A 24 0.73 18.79 -6.04
C GLY A 24 2.13 18.18 -5.80
N SER A 25 3.14 19.04 -5.66
CA SER A 25 4.55 18.67 -5.43
C SER A 25 4.92 18.48 -3.95
N SER A 26 3.95 18.57 -3.03
CA SER A 26 4.18 18.38 -1.60
C SER A 26 4.66 16.96 -1.28
N LEU A 27 5.49 16.82 -0.25
CA LEU A 27 5.90 15.52 0.30
C LEU A 27 4.88 14.95 1.29
N GLU A 28 3.88 15.73 1.69
CA GLU A 28 2.93 15.38 2.75
C GLU A 28 2.24 14.02 2.53
N LEU A 29 1.61 13.80 1.36
CA LEU A 29 0.92 12.53 1.06
C LEU A 29 1.87 11.32 1.01
N PRO A 30 3.01 11.36 0.28
CA PRO A 30 4.01 10.30 0.36
C PRO A 30 4.50 10.01 1.79
N LEU A 31 4.70 11.05 2.61
CA LEU A 31 5.18 10.91 3.99
C LEU A 31 4.13 10.25 4.89
N LEU A 32 2.86 10.64 4.76
CA LEU A 32 1.76 10.00 5.47
C LEU A 32 1.62 8.53 5.07
N GLY A 33 1.74 8.24 3.77
CA GLY A 33 1.75 6.89 3.24
C GLY A 33 2.89 6.05 3.79
N LEU A 34 4.14 6.56 3.75
CA LEU A 34 5.32 5.91 4.33
C LEU A 34 5.07 5.50 5.80
N PHE A 35 4.56 6.42 6.61
CA PHE A 35 4.27 6.14 8.02
C PHE A 35 3.15 5.12 8.20
N GLY A 36 2.13 5.16 7.34
CA GLY A 36 1.07 4.17 7.27
C GLY A 36 1.60 2.76 7.05
N GLU A 37 2.44 2.55 6.02
CA GLU A 37 2.97 1.21 5.69
C GLU A 37 3.95 0.69 6.74
N VAL A 38 4.74 1.56 7.37
CA VAL A 38 5.55 1.15 8.54
C VAL A 38 4.63 0.70 9.70
N GLY A 39 3.49 1.35 9.90
CA GLY A 39 2.46 0.94 10.86
C GLY A 39 1.77 -0.39 10.51
N SER A 40 1.53 -0.63 9.21
CA SER A 40 1.03 -1.92 8.69
C SER A 40 2.03 -3.04 8.97
N LEU A 41 3.32 -2.82 8.71
CA LEU A 41 4.40 -3.77 9.01
C LEU A 41 4.48 -4.12 10.51
N LEU A 42 4.37 -3.13 11.40
CA LEU A 42 4.26 -3.36 12.85
C LEU A 42 3.01 -4.17 13.22
N SER A 43 1.89 -3.93 12.53
CA SER A 43 0.64 -4.64 12.75
C SER A 43 0.75 -6.12 12.39
N GLU A 44 1.45 -6.47 11.31
CA GLU A 44 1.72 -7.86 10.92
C GLU A 44 2.53 -8.60 11.99
N VAL A 45 3.56 -7.98 12.53
CA VAL A 45 4.40 -8.55 13.61
C VAL A 45 3.56 -8.78 14.87
N LYS A 46 2.74 -7.79 15.25
CA LYS A 46 1.83 -7.91 16.39
C LYS A 46 0.80 -9.04 16.20
N LYS A 47 0.20 -9.19 15.01
CA LYS A 47 -0.73 -10.29 14.70
C LYS A 47 -0.04 -11.64 14.88
N LYS A 48 1.18 -11.80 14.36
CA LYS A 48 1.97 -13.04 14.46
C LYS A 48 2.34 -13.40 15.91
N GLN A 49 2.64 -12.41 16.75
CA GLN A 49 2.87 -12.63 18.19
C GLN A 49 1.61 -13.12 18.92
N ARG A 50 0.46 -12.52 18.61
CA ARG A 50 -0.83 -12.87 19.26
C ARG A 50 -1.32 -14.26 18.85
N ASP A 51 -1.21 -14.59 17.57
CA ASP A 51 -1.85 -15.75 16.96
C ASP A 51 -0.80 -16.80 16.56
N THR A 52 -0.25 -17.52 17.54
CA THR A 52 0.90 -18.44 17.37
C THR A 52 0.63 -19.64 16.44
N ARG A 53 -0.63 -19.98 16.15
CA ARG A 53 -0.99 -21.33 15.68
C ARG A 53 -1.15 -21.54 14.17
N SER A 54 -1.26 -20.52 13.34
CA SER A 54 -1.13 -20.64 11.88
C SER A 54 -1.30 -19.27 11.23
N TYR A 55 -0.20 -18.58 10.99
CA TYR A 55 -0.22 -17.44 10.07
C TYR A 55 0.39 -17.92 8.74
N LEU A 56 -0.45 -18.59 7.94
CA LEU A 56 -0.17 -18.88 6.53
C LEU A 56 -0.17 -17.52 5.82
N GLY A 57 1.00 -17.05 5.39
CA GLY A 57 1.15 -15.75 4.70
C GLY A 57 1.94 -14.67 5.43
N TYR A 58 2.59 -14.97 6.57
CA TYR A 58 3.28 -13.93 7.37
C TYR A 58 4.42 -13.31 6.59
N GLU A 59 5.22 -14.17 5.98
CA GLU A 59 6.30 -13.79 5.09
C GLU A 59 5.79 -12.98 3.90
N ALA A 60 4.67 -13.40 3.28
CA ALA A 60 4.08 -12.69 2.15
C ALA A 60 3.60 -11.28 2.55
N SER A 61 2.91 -11.15 3.69
CA SER A 61 2.49 -9.85 4.21
C SER A 61 3.69 -8.97 4.55
N VAL A 62 4.69 -9.48 5.29
CA VAL A 62 5.91 -8.73 5.63
C VAL A 62 6.64 -8.27 4.37
N LEU A 63 6.76 -9.13 3.36
CA LEU A 63 7.38 -8.82 2.08
C LEU A 63 6.61 -7.73 1.32
N GLU A 64 5.28 -7.80 1.33
CA GLU A 64 4.39 -6.80 0.72
C GLU A 64 4.56 -5.43 1.42
N GLU A 65 4.46 -5.39 2.74
CA GLU A 65 4.58 -4.15 3.52
C GLU A 65 5.98 -3.53 3.39
N MET A 66 7.05 -4.34 3.39
CA MET A 66 8.41 -3.83 3.12
C MET A 66 8.54 -3.25 1.72
N GLY A 67 7.89 -3.86 0.73
CA GLY A 67 7.84 -3.35 -0.64
C GLY A 67 7.13 -2.00 -0.72
N ASP A 68 6.04 -1.82 0.02
CA ASP A 68 5.28 -0.57 0.07
C ASP A 68 6.05 0.54 0.81
N VAL A 69 6.73 0.23 1.92
CA VAL A 69 7.66 1.18 2.58
C VAL A 69 8.77 1.62 1.63
N LEU A 70 9.38 0.68 0.90
CA LEU A 70 10.42 0.97 -0.08
C LEU A 70 9.90 1.83 -1.24
N TRP A 71 8.65 1.61 -1.68
CA TRP A 71 8.01 2.41 -2.72
C TRP A 71 7.86 3.86 -2.30
N TYR A 72 7.32 4.11 -1.10
CA TYR A 72 7.20 5.49 -0.59
C TYR A 72 8.57 6.15 -0.42
N LEU A 73 9.57 5.43 0.08
CA LEU A 73 10.94 5.93 0.17
C LEU A 73 11.47 6.38 -1.21
N ALA A 74 11.26 5.56 -2.25
CA ALA A 74 11.66 5.88 -3.62
C ALA A 74 10.92 7.10 -4.19
N VAL A 75 9.61 7.20 -3.94
CA VAL A 75 8.78 8.34 -4.36
C VAL A 75 9.17 9.63 -3.65
N ILE A 76 9.43 9.59 -2.35
CA ILE A 76 9.89 10.75 -1.58
C ILE A 76 11.25 11.22 -2.09
N ALA A 77 12.18 10.28 -2.31
CA ALA A 77 13.50 10.57 -2.86
C ALA A 77 13.40 11.24 -4.23
N ASP A 78 12.60 10.67 -5.14
CA ASP A 78 12.39 11.20 -6.50
C ASP A 78 11.80 12.63 -6.49
N ARG A 79 10.85 12.90 -5.59
CA ARG A 79 10.28 14.25 -5.42
C ARG A 79 11.25 15.26 -4.83
N ALA A 80 12.17 14.80 -3.99
CA ALA A 80 13.24 15.62 -3.43
C ALA A 80 14.45 15.78 -4.38
N GLY A 81 14.39 15.20 -5.58
CA GLY A 81 15.50 15.23 -6.54
C GLY A 81 16.71 14.38 -6.12
N LEU A 82 16.48 13.36 -5.28
CA LEU A 82 17.50 12.45 -4.76
C LEU A 82 17.37 11.08 -5.44
N SER A 83 18.49 10.46 -5.80
CA SER A 83 18.50 9.07 -6.23
C SER A 83 18.61 8.10 -5.05
N LEU A 84 18.02 6.91 -5.18
CA LEU A 84 18.21 5.84 -4.20
C LEU A 84 19.69 5.45 -4.06
N THR A 85 20.48 5.51 -5.13
CA THR A 85 21.91 5.24 -5.02
C THR A 85 22.62 6.27 -4.15
N GLU A 86 22.29 7.56 -4.24
CA GLU A 86 22.88 8.59 -3.37
C GLU A 86 22.48 8.41 -1.90
N ILE A 87 21.25 7.94 -1.65
CA ILE A 87 20.73 7.63 -0.32
C ILE A 87 21.48 6.43 0.28
N VAL A 88 21.68 5.36 -0.49
CA VAL A 88 22.37 4.15 -0.01
C VAL A 88 23.89 4.34 0.07
N GLY A 89 24.46 5.07 -0.88
CA GLY A 89 25.91 5.24 -1.02
C GLY A 89 26.55 6.07 0.09
N GLY A 90 25.81 7.03 0.68
CA GLY A 90 26.39 8.07 1.53
C GLY A 90 27.45 8.89 0.76
N ASP A 91 28.03 9.91 1.39
CA ASP A 91 29.01 10.81 0.80
C ASP A 91 30.36 10.10 0.52
N ARG A 92 30.38 9.16 -0.44
CA ARG A 92 31.58 8.45 -0.88
C ARG A 92 32.37 9.36 -1.81
N THR A 93 33.17 10.21 -1.18
CA THR A 93 34.31 10.90 -1.81
C THR A 93 35.35 9.85 -2.24
N GLY A 94 35.15 9.22 -3.39
CA GLY A 94 36.12 8.26 -3.91
C GLY A 94 35.64 7.45 -5.10
N GLY A 95 35.88 7.96 -6.30
CA GLY A 95 36.12 7.14 -7.50
C GLY A 95 34.90 6.76 -8.33
N GLY A 96 34.46 7.68 -9.20
CA GLY A 96 34.42 7.52 -10.67
C GLY A 96 33.87 6.26 -11.36
N ALA A 97 33.18 5.34 -10.70
CA ALA A 97 32.60 4.16 -11.33
C ALA A 97 31.09 4.05 -11.01
N LEU A 98 30.29 4.43 -12.00
CA LEU A 98 28.90 4.02 -12.26
C LEU A 98 28.04 3.72 -11.02
N PHE A 99 27.53 4.77 -10.38
CA PHE A 99 26.46 4.69 -9.37
C PHE A 99 25.14 4.07 -9.93
N ASP A 100 25.04 3.80 -11.24
CA ASP A 100 23.85 3.20 -11.87
C ASP A 100 23.72 1.67 -11.70
N ASP A 101 24.75 0.97 -11.18
CA ASP A 101 24.76 -0.51 -11.14
C ASP A 101 24.54 -1.13 -9.75
N VAL A 102 24.25 -0.36 -8.70
CA VAL A 102 23.96 -0.93 -7.38
C VAL A 102 22.61 -1.64 -7.40
N SER A 103 22.60 -2.95 -7.12
CA SER A 103 21.38 -3.77 -7.05
C SER A 103 20.98 -4.11 -5.63
N PHE A 104 19.69 -4.38 -5.40
CA PHE A 104 19.21 -4.84 -4.10
C PHE A 104 19.92 -6.13 -3.67
N ALA A 105 20.08 -7.08 -4.59
CA ALA A 105 20.86 -8.29 -4.36
C ALA A 105 22.31 -8.03 -3.91
N SER A 106 22.95 -6.93 -4.35
CA SER A 106 24.31 -6.58 -3.91
C SER A 106 24.36 -6.06 -2.47
N LEU A 107 23.26 -5.50 -1.97
CA LEU A 107 23.13 -5.01 -0.59
C LEU A 107 22.77 -6.13 0.40
N GLN A 108 22.18 -7.22 -0.10
CA GLN A 108 21.83 -8.40 0.68
C GLN A 108 22.42 -9.66 0.01
N PRO A 109 23.74 -9.90 0.12
CA PRO A 109 24.37 -11.07 -0.50
C PRO A 109 23.89 -12.40 0.13
N GLN A 110 23.24 -12.33 1.29
CA GLN A 110 22.60 -13.46 1.95
C GLN A 110 21.33 -13.90 1.23
N ARG A 111 21.09 -15.21 1.16
CA ARG A 111 19.86 -15.78 0.61
C ARG A 111 18.72 -15.66 1.64
N ALA A 112 17.50 -15.44 1.17
CA ALA A 112 16.31 -15.47 2.01
C ALA A 112 16.25 -16.78 2.81
N LEU A 113 16.05 -16.66 4.12
CA LEU A 113 15.90 -17.77 5.06
C LEU A 113 14.57 -17.56 5.77
N PRO A 114 13.49 -18.24 5.36
CA PRO A 114 12.17 -18.02 5.92
C PRO A 114 12.19 -18.23 7.43
N LEU A 115 11.92 -17.16 8.19
CA LEU A 115 11.78 -17.26 9.64
C LEU A 115 10.35 -17.66 10.00
N LEU A 116 10.23 -18.68 10.83
CA LEU A 116 8.93 -19.19 11.30
C LEU A 116 8.25 -18.23 12.29
N ALA A 117 9.02 -17.35 12.95
CA ALA A 117 8.56 -16.37 13.92
C ALA A 117 9.45 -15.10 13.91
N PRO A 118 8.87 -13.92 14.21
CA PRO A 118 9.65 -12.70 14.40
C PRO A 118 10.62 -12.86 15.58
N THR A 119 11.82 -12.31 15.41
CA THR A 119 12.82 -12.26 16.48
C THR A 119 12.69 -10.96 17.27
N THR A 120 13.14 -10.94 18.52
CA THR A 120 13.21 -9.69 19.32
C THR A 120 14.12 -8.64 18.67
N ALA A 121 15.10 -9.06 17.87
CA ALA A 121 15.95 -8.15 17.10
C ALA A 121 15.12 -7.43 16.02
N PHE A 122 14.39 -8.20 15.21
CA PHE A 122 13.46 -7.68 14.20
C PHE A 122 12.46 -6.69 14.78
N GLU A 123 11.85 -7.02 15.92
CA GLU A 123 10.90 -6.14 16.61
C GLU A 123 11.52 -4.79 17.00
N ARG A 124 12.74 -4.81 17.54
CA ARG A 124 13.46 -3.57 17.91
C ARG A 124 13.78 -2.74 16.70
N THR A 125 14.23 -3.36 15.62
CA THR A 125 14.54 -2.68 14.36
C THR A 125 13.30 -2.01 13.78
N LEU A 126 12.15 -2.68 13.79
CA LEU A 126 10.89 -2.09 13.34
C LEU A 126 10.41 -0.94 14.22
N MET A 127 10.59 -1.01 15.54
CA MET A 127 10.29 0.13 16.42
C MET A 127 11.17 1.35 16.11
N ARG A 128 12.47 1.14 15.80
CA ARG A 128 13.36 2.22 15.33
C ARG A 128 12.89 2.79 13.99
N LEU A 129 12.58 1.91 13.03
CA LEU A 129 12.07 2.30 11.71
C LEU A 129 10.81 3.17 11.83
N ALA A 130 9.86 2.78 12.68
CA ALA A 130 8.64 3.55 12.95
C ALA A 130 8.92 4.90 13.61
N GLY A 131 9.80 4.93 14.61
CA GLY A 131 10.24 6.17 15.24
C GLY A 131 10.87 7.14 14.24
N ARG A 132 11.69 6.62 13.31
CA ARG A 132 12.33 7.41 12.26
C ARG A 132 11.33 7.90 11.22
N ALA A 133 10.44 7.03 10.73
CA ALA A 133 9.38 7.44 9.82
C ALA A 133 8.54 8.58 10.42
N GLY A 134 8.16 8.46 11.69
CA GLY A 134 7.44 9.52 12.42
C GLY A 134 8.24 10.82 12.54
N ALA A 135 9.53 10.75 12.81
CA ALA A 135 10.40 11.93 12.88
C ALA A 135 10.53 12.63 11.51
N ILE A 136 10.62 11.87 10.41
CA ILE A 136 10.63 12.42 9.05
C ILE A 136 9.30 13.12 8.76
N VAL A 137 8.16 12.48 9.04
CA VAL A 137 6.84 13.11 8.88
C VAL A 137 6.75 14.42 9.67
N GLY A 138 7.14 14.41 10.95
CA GLY A 138 7.10 15.60 11.81
C GLY A 138 8.01 16.73 11.33
N THR A 139 9.12 16.40 10.66
CA THR A 139 10.09 17.38 10.17
C THR A 139 9.72 17.95 8.81
N TYR A 140 9.27 17.11 7.88
CA TYR A 140 9.11 17.45 6.47
C TYR A 140 7.64 17.52 6.00
N GLY A 141 6.67 17.10 6.82
CA GLY A 141 5.26 17.02 6.44
C GLY A 141 4.61 18.35 6.05
N ASN A 142 5.11 19.46 6.61
CA ASN A 142 4.61 20.81 6.34
C ASN A 142 5.63 21.72 5.61
N VAL A 143 6.75 21.14 5.17
CA VAL A 143 7.89 21.89 4.64
C VAL A 143 7.95 21.75 3.13
N LEU A 144 8.15 22.87 2.43
CA LEU A 144 8.32 22.85 0.97
C LEU A 144 9.57 22.02 0.60
N PRO A 145 9.57 21.32 -0.56
CA PRO A 145 10.65 20.41 -0.98
C PRO A 145 12.07 21.01 -0.95
N ASP A 146 12.19 22.33 -1.04
CA ASP A 146 13.47 23.04 -1.14
C ASP A 146 14.20 23.26 0.20
N ALA A 147 13.55 22.98 1.34
CA ALA A 147 14.13 23.21 2.65
C ALA A 147 14.94 21.99 3.13
N ARG A 148 16.26 22.06 2.89
CA ARG A 148 17.34 21.18 3.38
C ARG A 148 17.42 19.77 2.76
N PRO A 149 17.79 19.66 1.47
CA PRO A 149 17.97 18.38 0.78
C PRO A 149 18.94 17.42 1.48
N ASP A 150 20.02 17.94 2.08
CA ASP A 150 21.05 17.13 2.74
C ASP A 150 20.56 16.47 4.05
N ASP A 151 19.73 17.18 4.81
CA ASP A 151 19.15 16.64 6.05
C ASP A 151 18.15 15.52 5.70
N LEU A 152 17.29 15.76 4.71
CA LEU A 152 16.34 14.75 4.23
C LEU A 152 17.07 13.52 3.68
N LYS A 153 18.12 13.72 2.88
CA LYS A 153 18.96 12.64 2.36
C LYS A 153 19.53 11.79 3.49
N ARG A 154 20.07 12.39 4.55
CA ARG A 154 20.62 11.67 5.71
C ARG A 154 19.54 10.88 6.45
N ASP A 155 18.35 11.47 6.60
CA ASP A 155 17.24 10.82 7.29
C ASP A 155 16.70 9.62 6.49
N LEU A 156 16.54 9.78 5.17
CA LEU A 156 16.17 8.70 4.25
C LEU A 156 17.23 7.61 4.18
N ALA A 157 18.52 7.95 4.22
CA ALA A 157 19.61 6.96 4.24
C ALA A 157 19.57 6.10 5.51
N SER A 158 19.26 6.74 6.64
CA SER A 158 19.12 6.03 7.91
C SER A 158 17.87 5.14 7.91
N LEU A 159 16.75 5.62 7.32
CA LEU A 159 15.52 4.85 7.16
C LEU A 159 15.73 3.63 6.25
N PHE A 160 16.42 3.81 5.13
CA PHE A 160 16.77 2.70 4.23
C PHE A 160 17.63 1.66 4.95
N SER A 161 18.62 2.11 5.73
CA SER A 161 19.52 1.21 6.49
C SER A 161 18.74 0.38 7.51
N GLU A 162 17.80 0.98 8.23
CA GLU A 162 16.92 0.27 9.16
C GLU A 162 15.96 -0.69 8.45
N LEU A 163 15.44 -0.32 7.28
CA LEU A 163 14.60 -1.19 6.46
C LEU A 163 15.40 -2.41 5.94
N LEU A 164 16.64 -2.19 5.53
CA LEU A 164 17.56 -3.25 5.09
C LEU A 164 17.89 -4.22 6.23
N GLU A 165 18.19 -3.70 7.42
CA GLU A 165 18.40 -4.49 8.63
C GLU A 165 17.15 -5.29 8.98
N ALA A 166 15.97 -4.65 8.94
CA ALA A 166 14.69 -5.31 9.20
C ALA A 166 14.41 -6.45 8.21
N ALA A 167 14.66 -6.24 6.91
CA ALA A 167 14.50 -7.28 5.89
C ALA A 167 15.43 -8.48 6.17
N ASN A 168 16.69 -8.20 6.50
CA ASN A 168 17.66 -9.23 6.87
C ASN A 168 17.21 -10.04 8.11
N GLU A 169 16.71 -9.35 9.14
CA GLU A 169 16.23 -9.97 10.38
C GLU A 169 14.89 -10.71 10.22
N ALA A 170 14.11 -10.39 9.18
CA ALA A 170 12.89 -11.10 8.80
C ALA A 170 13.15 -12.29 7.86
N GLY A 171 14.37 -12.42 7.34
CA GLY A 171 14.73 -13.47 6.40
C GLY A 171 14.21 -13.24 4.97
N VAL A 172 13.81 -12.02 4.64
CA VAL A 172 13.33 -11.61 3.31
C VAL A 172 14.36 -10.70 2.62
N THR A 173 14.24 -10.55 1.29
CA THR A 173 15.10 -9.65 0.52
C THR A 173 14.31 -8.46 -0.02
N LEU A 174 14.92 -7.29 0.02
CA LEU A 174 14.41 -6.09 -0.64
C LEU A 174 14.36 -6.25 -2.16
N ASP A 175 15.18 -7.13 -2.75
CA ASP A 175 15.09 -7.46 -4.18
C ASP A 175 13.74 -8.10 -4.51
N HIS A 176 13.31 -9.09 -3.71
CA HIS A 176 11.99 -9.69 -3.82
C HIS A 176 10.86 -8.69 -3.46
N ALA A 177 11.03 -7.91 -2.39
CA ALA A 177 10.04 -6.92 -1.99
C ALA A 177 9.82 -5.86 -3.08
N ALA A 178 10.91 -5.35 -3.65
CA ALA A 178 10.89 -4.39 -4.76
C ALA A 178 10.24 -5.00 -6.01
N SER A 179 10.59 -6.23 -6.37
CA SER A 179 10.02 -6.91 -7.54
C SER A 179 8.50 -7.12 -7.41
N ASN A 180 8.04 -7.63 -6.25
CA ASN A 180 6.61 -7.80 -5.97
C ASN A 180 5.87 -6.46 -5.93
N ASN A 181 6.48 -5.43 -5.35
CA ASN A 181 5.89 -4.11 -5.31
C ASN A 181 5.76 -3.50 -6.72
N LEU A 182 6.72 -3.71 -7.62
CA LEU A 182 6.58 -3.29 -9.02
C LEU A 182 5.42 -4.02 -9.72
N GLU A 183 5.32 -5.34 -9.57
CA GLU A 183 4.21 -6.12 -10.12
C GLU A 183 2.86 -5.60 -9.62
N LYS A 184 2.70 -5.45 -8.30
CA LYS A 184 1.50 -4.91 -7.66
C LYS A 184 1.16 -3.49 -8.12
N THR A 185 2.14 -2.60 -8.20
CA THR A 185 1.89 -1.19 -8.54
C THR A 185 1.58 -1.00 -10.02
N PHE A 186 2.18 -1.79 -10.92
CA PHE A 186 1.82 -1.77 -12.35
C PHE A 186 0.50 -2.48 -12.65
N ASP A 187 0.10 -3.47 -11.87
CA ASP A 187 -1.24 -4.06 -11.95
C ASP A 187 -2.32 -3.02 -11.58
N ARG A 188 -2.13 -2.31 -10.46
CA ARG A 188 -3.07 -1.26 -10.01
C ARG A 188 -3.04 0.00 -10.88
N TRP A 189 -1.85 0.40 -11.34
CA TRP A 189 -1.63 1.65 -12.05
C TRP A 189 -0.86 1.47 -13.36
N PRO A 190 -1.38 0.70 -14.32
CA PRO A 190 -0.67 0.42 -15.56
C PRO A 190 -0.42 1.70 -16.36
N ILE A 191 0.72 1.72 -17.06
CA ILE A 191 1.08 2.81 -17.99
C ILE A 191 0.11 2.82 -19.17
N ASP A 192 -0.18 1.63 -19.71
CA ASP A 192 -1.14 1.41 -20.77
C ASP A 192 -2.36 0.66 -20.22
N ARG A 193 -3.48 1.36 -20.07
CA ARG A 193 -4.74 0.78 -19.58
C ARG A 193 -5.41 0.03 -20.71
N LYS A 194 -5.13 -1.28 -20.79
CA LYS A 194 -5.86 -2.19 -21.65
C LYS A 194 -7.05 -2.74 -20.88
N TYR A 195 -8.21 -2.17 -21.13
CA TYR A 195 -9.47 -2.73 -20.63
C TYR A 195 -9.71 -4.06 -21.34
N SER A 196 -10.10 -5.09 -20.58
CA SER A 196 -10.55 -6.34 -21.17
C SER A 196 -11.82 -6.10 -22.00
N ALA A 197 -12.13 -7.07 -22.86
CA ALA A 197 -13.48 -7.24 -23.37
C ALA A 197 -14.52 -7.14 -22.23
N LEU A 198 -15.73 -6.71 -22.58
CA LEU A 198 -16.82 -6.71 -21.61
C LEU A 198 -17.09 -8.16 -21.22
N PHE A 199 -17.38 -8.40 -19.94
CA PHE A 199 -17.57 -9.75 -19.41
C PHE A 199 -18.60 -10.57 -20.21
N ASP A 200 -19.61 -9.89 -20.74
CA ASP A 200 -20.76 -10.42 -21.46
C ASP A 200 -20.73 -10.13 -22.97
N GLU A 201 -19.60 -9.70 -23.54
CA GLU A 201 -19.53 -9.24 -24.93
C GLU A 201 -20.02 -10.30 -25.94
N ASP A 202 -19.71 -11.56 -25.66
CA ASP A 202 -20.07 -12.72 -26.49
C ASP A 202 -21.45 -13.33 -26.13
N PHE A 203 -22.17 -12.76 -25.18
CA PHE A 203 -23.46 -13.28 -24.72
C PHE A 203 -24.59 -12.76 -25.60
N PRO A 204 -25.74 -13.47 -25.70
CA PRO A 204 -26.93 -12.97 -26.39
C PRO A 204 -27.32 -11.57 -25.90
N PRO A 205 -27.87 -10.68 -26.77
CA PRO A 205 -28.18 -9.29 -26.39
C PRO A 205 -29.04 -9.15 -25.13
N GLU A 206 -29.96 -10.08 -24.90
CA GLU A 206 -30.83 -10.17 -23.73
C GLU A 206 -30.12 -10.58 -22.42
N GLU A 207 -28.93 -11.18 -22.52
CA GLU A 207 -28.08 -11.58 -21.39
C GLU A 207 -26.96 -10.55 -21.13
N GLN A 208 -26.81 -9.53 -21.99
CA GLN A 208 -25.84 -8.46 -21.79
C GLN A 208 -26.33 -7.45 -20.76
N LEU A 209 -25.46 -7.11 -19.82
CA LEU A 209 -25.66 -6.07 -18.82
C LEU A 209 -25.70 -4.68 -19.49
N PRO A 210 -26.62 -3.80 -19.05
CA PRO A 210 -26.63 -2.42 -19.48
C PRO A 210 -25.30 -1.72 -19.20
N ARG A 211 -24.78 -0.97 -20.18
CA ARG A 211 -23.51 -0.24 -20.05
C ARG A 211 -23.58 0.94 -19.08
N ASN A 212 -24.80 1.42 -18.81
CA ASN A 212 -25.10 2.36 -17.75
C ASN A 212 -26.22 1.78 -16.90
N LEU A 213 -26.03 1.79 -15.59
CA LEU A 213 -26.97 1.23 -14.63
C LEU A 213 -27.19 2.25 -13.52
N THR A 214 -28.44 2.56 -13.23
CA THR A 214 -28.82 3.45 -12.13
C THR A 214 -29.50 2.62 -11.06
N VAL A 215 -28.85 2.52 -9.89
CA VAL A 215 -29.44 1.93 -8.69
C VAL A 215 -29.96 3.06 -7.81
N GLU A 216 -31.25 3.04 -7.53
CA GLU A 216 -31.89 3.91 -6.57
C GLU A 216 -32.13 3.15 -5.28
N ILE A 217 -31.65 3.71 -4.17
CA ILE A 217 -31.80 3.16 -2.83
C ILE A 217 -32.71 4.12 -2.08
N PHE A 218 -33.83 3.62 -1.54
CA PHE A 218 -34.74 4.47 -0.80
C PHE A 218 -35.49 3.73 0.30
N GLU A 219 -35.70 4.44 1.40
CA GLU A 219 -36.42 3.92 2.56
C GLU A 219 -37.94 4.01 2.37
N ARG A 220 -38.63 3.02 2.94
CA ARG A 220 -40.07 2.97 3.07
C ARG A 220 -40.45 2.60 4.51
N VAL A 221 -41.65 3.01 4.88
CA VAL A 221 -42.20 2.80 6.21
C VAL A 221 -43.52 2.05 6.06
N LEU A 222 -43.65 0.91 6.75
CA LEU A 222 -44.90 0.19 6.93
C LEU A 222 -45.55 0.63 8.26
N ASN A 223 -46.88 0.66 8.27
CA ASN A 223 -47.69 1.00 9.45
C ASN A 223 -47.32 2.35 10.06
N LYS A 224 -47.09 3.34 9.19
CA LYS A 224 -46.66 4.68 9.59
C LYS A 224 -47.65 5.28 10.57
N GLY A 225 -47.18 5.65 11.77
CA GLY A 225 -48.02 6.20 12.84
C GLY A 225 -48.72 5.17 13.73
N GLU A 226 -48.43 3.87 13.59
CA GLU A 226 -48.88 2.82 14.51
C GLU A 226 -47.79 2.44 15.53
N ALA A 227 -48.17 1.72 16.59
CA ALA A 227 -47.25 1.28 17.64
C ALA A 227 -46.15 0.30 17.17
N LYS A 228 -46.28 -0.27 15.97
CA LYS A 228 -45.27 -1.12 15.30
C LYS A 228 -44.98 -0.60 13.90
N GLU A 229 -44.48 0.63 13.83
CA GLU A 229 -43.85 1.17 12.61
C GLU A 229 -42.66 0.28 12.20
N ARG A 230 -42.52 -0.01 10.92
CA ARG A 230 -41.40 -0.81 10.40
C ARG A 230 -40.75 -0.12 9.21
N ARG A 231 -39.46 0.20 9.35
CA ARG A 231 -38.64 0.76 8.29
C ARG A 231 -37.96 -0.35 7.51
N TYR A 232 -37.86 -0.16 6.21
CA TYR A 232 -37.12 -1.06 5.33
C TYR A 232 -36.59 -0.28 4.13
N VAL A 233 -35.47 -0.75 3.59
CA VAL A 233 -34.88 -0.21 2.38
C VAL A 233 -35.23 -1.13 1.21
N ILE A 234 -35.49 -0.52 0.06
CA ILE A 234 -35.61 -1.24 -1.21
C ILE A 234 -34.68 -0.63 -2.25
N GLN A 235 -34.28 -1.48 -3.18
CA GLN A 235 -33.40 -1.13 -4.27
C GLN A 235 -34.17 -1.21 -5.59
N ARG A 236 -33.88 -0.26 -6.48
CA ARG A 236 -34.46 -0.22 -7.82
C ARG A 236 -33.35 -0.01 -8.84
N CYS A 237 -33.16 -0.96 -9.73
CA CYS A 237 -32.22 -0.88 -10.84
C CYS A 237 -32.98 -0.56 -12.12
N ASN A 238 -32.67 0.56 -12.79
CA ASN A 238 -33.30 0.97 -14.04
C ASN A 238 -34.84 0.86 -14.01
N GLN A 239 -35.46 1.38 -12.94
CA GLN A 239 -36.90 1.34 -12.66
C GLN A 239 -37.49 -0.02 -12.25
N VAL A 240 -36.69 -1.11 -12.25
CA VAL A 240 -37.11 -2.44 -11.79
C VAL A 240 -36.71 -2.64 -10.34
N LEU A 241 -37.64 -3.06 -9.48
CA LEU A 241 -37.32 -3.43 -8.10
C LEU A 241 -36.44 -4.68 -8.10
N ILE A 242 -35.32 -4.62 -7.38
CA ILE A 242 -34.36 -5.72 -7.27
C ILE A 242 -34.12 -6.08 -5.81
N GLY A 243 -33.88 -7.35 -5.55
CA GLY A 243 -33.66 -7.89 -4.21
C GLY A 243 -34.92 -7.89 -3.32
N ASP A 244 -34.73 -8.34 -2.09
CA ASP A 244 -35.75 -8.32 -1.05
C ASP A 244 -35.73 -7.00 -0.25
N ARG A 245 -36.76 -6.81 0.58
CA ARG A 245 -36.82 -5.70 1.52
C ARG A 245 -35.79 -5.91 2.62
N LEU A 246 -34.93 -4.92 2.84
CA LEU A 246 -33.89 -4.99 3.86
C LEU A 246 -34.34 -4.26 5.13
N THR A 247 -34.22 -4.92 6.26
CA THR A 247 -34.55 -4.39 7.60
C THR A 247 -33.32 -4.47 8.49
N ASP A 248 -33.37 -3.80 9.63
CA ASP A 248 -32.31 -3.94 10.63
C ASP A 248 -32.29 -5.38 11.16
N ASN A 249 -31.09 -5.90 11.37
CA ASN A 249 -30.89 -7.24 11.91
C ASN A 249 -31.10 -7.28 13.43
N ALA A 250 -30.96 -6.13 14.10
CA ALA A 250 -31.20 -5.95 15.52
C ALA A 250 -32.66 -5.50 15.80
N ALA A 251 -33.10 -5.69 17.05
CA ALA A 251 -34.40 -5.21 17.49
C ALA A 251 -34.42 -3.69 17.76
N GLU A 252 -33.25 -3.12 18.07
CA GLU A 252 -33.04 -1.68 18.15
C GLU A 252 -32.69 -1.16 16.75
N GLU A 253 -33.24 0.00 16.38
CA GLU A 253 -32.93 0.62 15.09
C GLU A 253 -31.45 1.06 15.07
N ASP A 254 -30.66 0.43 14.20
CA ASP A 254 -29.23 0.67 14.03
C ASP A 254 -28.86 1.04 12.58
N ASP A 255 -29.88 1.16 11.72
CA ASP A 255 -29.76 1.47 10.29
C ASP A 255 -28.91 0.45 9.52
N TYR A 256 -28.71 -0.75 10.06
CA TYR A 256 -27.94 -1.82 9.40
C TYR A 256 -28.54 -2.22 8.05
N ARG A 257 -29.84 -1.96 7.83
CA ARG A 257 -30.50 -2.09 6.52
C ARG A 257 -29.80 -1.35 5.39
N PHE A 258 -29.06 -0.26 5.65
CA PHE A 258 -28.29 0.46 4.63
C PHE A 258 -26.92 -0.15 4.36
N HIS A 259 -26.32 -0.81 5.35
CA HIS A 259 -25.09 -1.59 5.15
C HIS A 259 -25.38 -2.76 4.19
N ASP A 260 -26.48 -3.48 4.44
CA ASP A 260 -26.88 -4.65 3.64
C ASP A 260 -27.26 -4.32 2.20
N VAL A 261 -27.49 -3.05 1.86
CA VAL A 261 -27.72 -2.62 0.47
C VAL A 261 -26.46 -2.69 -0.39
N PHE A 262 -25.28 -2.55 0.22
CA PHE A 262 -24.00 -2.53 -0.51
C PHE A 262 -23.31 -3.90 -0.58
N HIS A 263 -23.82 -4.90 0.13
CA HIS A 263 -23.37 -6.31 0.04
C HIS A 263 -24.25 -7.10 -0.92
#